data_AF-A0A357MLJ0-F1
#
_entry.id   AF-A0A357MLJ0-F1
#
_cell.length_a   1.000
_cell.length_b   1.000
_cell.length_c   1.000
_cell.angle_alpha   90.00
_cell.angle_beta   90.00
_cell.angle_gamma   90.00
#
_symmetry.space_group_name_H-M   'P 1'
#
loop_
_entity.id
_entity.type
_entity.pdbx_description
1 polymer ?
#
loop_
_entity_poly.entity_id
_entity_poly.type
_entity_poly.pdbx_seq_one_letter_code
_entity_poly.pdbx_strand_id
1 'polypeptide(L)'
;MTAQAAYLPDGRLHLHHGPIDLVIGAEGPGRGAALAGAEACFARVLEELVAELPRLRRPVDAGAPAKGAVARAMQAATHPFAAETVTPMAAVAGAVADHLLKAMVQSGGLTRAHVNNGGDVALHLAPGETVTAAMAGIPGGRVRIAAADPVRGIATSGWRGRSLSLGIADSVTVLAASAAAADAA
;
A
#
# COMPACT_ATOMS: atom_id res chain seq x y z
N MET A 1 -18.75 3.36 12.15
CA MET A 1 -17.73 4.44 12.10
C MET A 1 -17.62 4.87 10.65
N THR A 2 -17.48 6.16 10.36
CA THR A 2 -17.33 6.68 8.99
C THR A 2 -15.86 6.93 8.69
N ALA A 3 -15.48 6.87 7.41
CA ALA A 3 -14.15 7.29 6.97
C ALA A 3 -13.92 8.78 7.31
N GLN A 4 -12.69 9.12 7.69
CA GLN A 4 -12.25 10.46 8.03
C GLN A 4 -11.19 10.92 7.03
N ALA A 5 -11.24 12.21 6.67
CA ALA A 5 -10.29 12.85 5.77
C ALA A 5 -9.84 14.19 6.35
N ALA A 6 -8.53 14.46 6.31
CA ALA A 6 -7.94 15.72 6.74
C ALA A 6 -6.69 16.04 5.91
N TYR A 7 -6.40 17.33 5.72
CA TYR A 7 -5.12 17.75 5.14
C TYR A 7 -4.10 17.99 6.24
N LEU A 8 -2.89 17.46 6.05
CA LEU A 8 -1.73 17.74 6.89
C LEU A 8 -1.16 19.14 6.55
N PRO A 9 -0.40 19.77 7.47
CA PRO A 9 0.16 21.11 7.24
C PRO A 9 1.05 21.24 6.01
N ASP A 10 1.64 20.15 5.54
CA ASP A 10 2.49 20.09 4.34
C ASP A 10 1.70 19.81 3.05
N GLY A 11 0.37 19.78 3.12
CA GLY A 11 -0.52 19.58 1.98
C GLY A 11 -0.72 18.13 1.57
N ARG A 12 -0.21 17.15 2.33
CA ARG A 12 -0.57 15.73 2.16
C ARG A 12 -1.99 15.47 2.68
N LEU A 13 -2.66 14.49 2.09
CA LEU A 13 -3.98 14.03 2.53
C LEU A 13 -3.80 12.87 3.53
N HIS A 14 -4.45 12.98 4.69
CA HIS A 14 -4.56 11.92 5.68
C HIS A 14 -5.96 11.33 5.63
N LEU A 15 -6.05 10.01 5.46
CA LEU A 15 -7.30 9.27 5.42
C LEU A 15 -7.28 8.18 6.50
N HIS A 16 -8.36 8.06 7.27
CA HIS A 16 -8.44 7.10 8.37
C HIS A 16 -9.82 6.44 8.46
N HIS A 17 -9.85 5.11 8.58
CA HIS A 17 -11.06 4.33 8.80
C HIS A 17 -10.75 2.98 9.46
N GLY A 18 -11.15 2.82 10.73
CA GLY A 18 -10.88 1.60 11.48
C GLY A 18 -9.36 1.39 11.64
N PRO A 19 -8.79 0.25 11.20
CA PRO A 19 -7.35 0.00 11.29
C PRO A 19 -6.55 0.63 10.13
N ILE A 20 -7.21 1.21 9.12
CA ILE A 20 -6.56 1.75 7.93
C ILE A 20 -6.22 3.22 8.16
N ASP A 21 -4.95 3.57 8.00
CA ASP A 21 -4.38 4.88 8.33
C ASP A 21 -3.39 5.29 7.24
N LEU A 22 -3.79 6.21 6.37
CA LEU A 22 -3.11 6.51 5.11
C LEU A 22 -2.60 7.94 5.08
N VAL A 23 -1.35 8.12 4.65
CA VAL A 23 -0.79 9.43 4.30
C VAL A 23 -0.45 9.46 2.82
N ILE A 24 -1.02 10.42 2.11
CA ILE A 24 -1.04 10.47 0.65
C ILE A 24 -0.39 11.78 0.17
N GLY A 25 0.65 11.66 -0.65
CA GLY A 25 1.29 12.76 -1.34
C GLY A 25 1.09 12.66 -2.84
N ALA A 26 0.90 13.80 -3.50
CA ALA A 26 0.73 13.88 -4.94
C ALA A 26 1.30 15.19 -5.48
N GLU A 27 1.87 15.12 -6.68
CA GLU A 27 2.47 16.22 -7.41
C GLU A 27 2.05 16.20 -8.89
N GLY A 28 2.08 17.37 -9.52
CA GLY A 28 1.65 17.58 -10.90
C GLY A 28 0.29 18.29 -11.01
N PRO A 29 -0.11 18.71 -12.22
CA PRO A 29 -1.34 19.48 -12.46
C PRO A 29 -2.62 18.73 -12.03
N GLY A 30 -2.58 17.40 -12.01
CA GLY A 30 -3.72 16.56 -11.60
C GLY A 30 -3.90 16.38 -10.10
N ARG A 31 -3.03 16.96 -9.26
CA ARG A 31 -2.99 16.72 -7.81
C ARG A 31 -4.36 16.82 -7.13
N GLY A 32 -5.14 17.87 -7.41
CA GLY A 32 -6.44 18.09 -6.77
C GLY A 32 -7.44 16.97 -7.08
N ALA A 33 -7.56 16.59 -8.36
CA ALA A 33 -8.46 15.52 -8.80
C ALA A 33 -7.99 14.14 -8.31
N ALA A 34 -6.67 13.92 -8.21
CA ALA A 34 -6.12 12.70 -7.66
C ALA A 34 -6.46 12.52 -6.17
N LEU A 35 -6.26 13.56 -5.35
CA LEU A 35 -6.55 13.48 -3.91
C LEU A 35 -8.06 13.31 -3.64
N ALA A 36 -8.92 13.99 -4.40
CA ALA A 36 -10.37 13.78 -4.33
C ALA A 36 -10.77 12.35 -4.75
N GLY A 37 -10.13 11.80 -5.80
CA GLY A 37 -10.32 10.42 -6.22
C GLY A 37 -9.91 9.40 -5.15
N ALA A 38 -8.80 9.65 -4.46
CA ALA A 38 -8.35 8.82 -3.35
C ALA A 38 -9.37 8.80 -2.19
N GLU A 39 -9.87 9.97 -1.79
CA GLU A 39 -10.87 10.11 -0.73
C GLU A 39 -12.17 9.37 -1.07
N ALA A 40 -12.69 9.56 -2.28
CA ALA A 40 -13.89 8.88 -2.76
C ALA A 40 -13.71 7.36 -2.83
N CYS A 41 -12.54 6.89 -3.28
CA CYS A 41 -12.19 5.48 -3.32
C CYS A 41 -12.12 4.89 -1.89
N PHE A 42 -11.47 5.60 -0.97
CA PHE A 42 -11.21 5.14 0.38
C PHE A 42 -12.49 4.87 1.19
N ALA A 43 -13.54 5.66 0.97
CA ALA A 43 -14.82 5.54 1.67
C ALA A 43 -15.41 4.12 1.65
N ARG A 44 -15.12 3.33 0.60
CA ARG A 44 -15.67 1.97 0.41
C ARG A 44 -14.74 0.85 0.85
N VAL A 45 -13.45 1.12 1.06
CA VAL A 45 -12.42 0.07 1.20
C VAL A 45 -12.68 -0.85 2.38
N LEU A 46 -12.96 -0.29 3.57
CA LEU A 46 -13.12 -1.10 4.77
C LEU A 46 -14.33 -2.02 4.68
N GLU A 47 -15.46 -1.53 4.17
CA GLU A 47 -16.69 -2.30 4.03
C GLU A 47 -16.52 -3.46 3.04
N GLU A 48 -15.86 -3.21 1.91
CA GLU A 48 -15.55 -4.23 0.90
C GLU A 48 -14.63 -5.32 1.47
N LEU A 49 -13.62 -4.95 2.26
CA LEU A 49 -12.73 -5.91 2.92
C LEU A 49 -13.43 -6.73 4.00
N VAL A 50 -14.26 -6.09 4.83
CA VAL A 50 -15.03 -6.77 5.89
C VAL A 50 -15.97 -7.80 5.29
N ALA A 51 -16.61 -7.52 4.15
CA ALA A 51 -17.49 -8.45 3.46
C ALA A 51 -16.80 -9.75 3.02
N GLU A 52 -15.48 -9.72 2.80
CA GLU A 52 -14.68 -10.89 2.39
C GLU A 52 -13.76 -11.43 3.48
N LEU A 53 -13.75 -10.83 4.68
CA LEU A 53 -12.81 -11.13 5.76
C LEU A 53 -12.76 -12.62 6.17
N PRO A 54 -13.88 -13.37 6.27
CA PRO A 54 -13.84 -14.80 6.59
C PRO A 54 -13.05 -15.65 5.58
N ARG A 55 -12.96 -15.18 4.33
CA ARG A 55 -12.16 -15.82 3.28
C ARG A 55 -10.72 -15.36 3.33
N LEU A 56 -10.48 -14.05 3.48
CA LEU A 56 -9.14 -13.48 3.48
C LEU A 56 -8.28 -13.98 4.65
N ARG A 57 -8.90 -14.49 5.72
CA ARG A 57 -8.22 -15.13 6.87
C ARG A 57 -7.91 -16.62 6.68
N ARG A 58 -8.28 -17.23 5.54
CA ARG A 58 -7.92 -18.61 5.22
C ARG A 58 -6.61 -18.65 4.44
N PRO A 59 -5.90 -19.80 4.42
CA PRO A 59 -4.75 -19.98 3.55
C PRO A 59 -5.06 -19.54 2.11
N VAL A 60 -4.09 -18.93 1.42
CA VAL A 60 -4.31 -18.31 0.11
C VAL A 60 -4.85 -19.28 -0.96
N ASP A 61 -4.50 -20.55 -0.86
CA ASP A 61 -4.94 -21.67 -1.71
C ASP A 61 -6.30 -22.26 -1.29
N ALA A 62 -6.86 -21.82 -0.16
CA ALA A 62 -8.12 -22.34 0.36
C ALA A 62 -9.33 -21.56 -0.20
N GLY A 63 -10.01 -22.17 -1.17
CA GLY A 63 -11.37 -21.80 -1.58
C GLY A 63 -11.47 -20.93 -2.82
N ALA A 64 -12.61 -20.25 -2.98
CA ALA A 64 -12.94 -19.53 -4.21
C ALA A 64 -12.17 -18.20 -4.36
N PRO A 65 -11.88 -17.75 -5.60
CA PRO A 65 -11.22 -16.46 -5.85
C PRO A 65 -11.99 -15.28 -5.24
N ALA A 66 -11.26 -14.36 -4.59
CA ALA A 66 -11.81 -13.12 -4.04
C ALA A 66 -12.53 -12.26 -5.10
N LYS A 67 -13.49 -11.45 -4.67
CA LYS A 67 -14.39 -10.69 -5.54
C LYS A 67 -14.08 -9.19 -5.58
N GLY A 68 -13.62 -8.61 -4.50
CA GLY A 68 -13.23 -7.20 -4.41
C GLY A 68 -11.89 -6.95 -5.09
N ALA A 69 -11.67 -5.73 -5.57
CA ALA A 69 -10.41 -5.38 -6.23
C ALA A 69 -9.21 -5.52 -5.28
N VAL A 70 -9.33 -4.99 -4.06
CA VAL A 70 -8.31 -5.09 -3.01
C VAL A 70 -8.10 -6.55 -2.61
N ALA A 71 -9.19 -7.28 -2.33
CA ALA A 71 -9.15 -8.68 -1.92
C ALA A 71 -8.48 -9.59 -2.96
N ARG A 72 -8.72 -9.36 -4.27
CA ARG A 72 -8.00 -10.06 -5.34
C ARG A 72 -6.52 -9.71 -5.39
N ALA A 73 -6.17 -8.45 -5.21
CA ALA A 73 -4.76 -8.03 -5.20
C ALA A 73 -4.02 -8.68 -4.03
N MET A 74 -4.64 -8.73 -2.85
CA MET A 74 -4.11 -9.44 -1.68
C MET A 74 -3.86 -10.92 -1.98
N GLN A 75 -4.86 -11.60 -2.55
CA GLN A 75 -4.76 -13.02 -2.87
C GLN A 75 -3.70 -13.31 -3.94
N ALA A 76 -3.57 -12.44 -4.95
CA ALA A 76 -2.55 -12.57 -5.98
C ALA A 76 -1.14 -12.34 -5.43
N ALA A 77 -0.97 -11.35 -4.53
CA ALA A 77 0.32 -11.04 -3.93
C ALA A 77 0.82 -12.14 -2.99
N THR A 78 -0.09 -12.83 -2.28
CA THR A 78 0.28 -13.90 -1.35
C THR A 78 0.36 -15.29 -1.99
N HIS A 79 -0.18 -15.46 -3.21
CA HIS A 79 -0.20 -16.76 -3.90
C HIS A 79 1.19 -17.40 -4.08
N PRO A 80 2.28 -16.67 -4.38
CA PRO A 80 3.62 -17.25 -4.48
C PRO A 80 4.10 -17.94 -3.19
N PHE A 81 3.55 -17.56 -2.05
CA PHE A 81 3.93 -18.05 -0.71
C PHE A 81 2.95 -19.09 -0.15
N ALA A 82 2.09 -19.68 -0.99
CA ALA A 82 1.04 -20.61 -0.55
C ALA A 82 1.57 -21.80 0.27
N ALA A 83 2.78 -22.27 -0.03
CA ALA A 83 3.43 -23.37 0.69
C ALA A 83 3.75 -23.04 2.17
N GLU A 84 3.78 -21.76 2.53
CA GLU A 84 4.16 -21.27 3.87
C GLU A 84 2.96 -21.02 4.79
N THR A 85 1.76 -21.49 4.41
CA THR A 85 0.50 -21.27 5.16
C THR A 85 0.19 -19.78 5.42
N VAL A 86 0.54 -18.90 4.47
CA VAL A 86 0.15 -17.48 4.53
C VAL A 86 -1.32 -17.28 4.17
N THR A 87 -1.91 -16.20 4.68
CA THR A 87 -3.26 -15.77 4.30
C THR A 87 -3.18 -14.47 3.49
N PRO A 88 -4.17 -14.16 2.62
CA PRO A 88 -4.26 -12.87 1.95
C PRO A 88 -4.12 -11.65 2.87
N MET A 89 -4.44 -11.77 4.17
CA MET A 89 -4.25 -10.68 5.13
C MET A 89 -2.80 -10.15 5.20
N ALA A 90 -1.80 -10.95 4.79
CA ALA A 90 -0.39 -10.53 4.77
C ALA A 90 -0.07 -9.42 3.75
N ALA A 91 -0.99 -9.11 2.83
CA ALA A 91 -0.79 -8.08 1.81
C ALA A 91 -1.80 -6.92 1.92
N VAL A 92 -2.53 -6.82 3.04
CA VAL A 92 -3.68 -5.92 3.16
C VAL A 92 -3.26 -4.45 3.07
N ALA A 93 -2.16 -4.07 3.69
CA ALA A 93 -1.77 -2.67 3.79
C ALA A 93 -1.26 -2.17 2.44
N GLY A 94 -0.39 -2.96 1.81
CA GLY A 94 0.13 -2.71 0.47
C GLY A 94 -0.98 -2.74 -0.60
N ALA A 95 -1.90 -3.70 -0.56
CA ALA A 95 -2.99 -3.78 -1.54
C ALA A 95 -3.96 -2.60 -1.45
N VAL A 96 -4.23 -2.09 -0.25
CA VAL A 96 -5.03 -0.87 -0.07
C VAL A 96 -4.28 0.34 -0.65
N ALA A 97 -2.97 0.46 -0.39
CA ALA A 97 -2.16 1.54 -0.92
C ALA A 97 -2.15 1.56 -2.46
N ASP A 98 -1.92 0.40 -3.09
CA ASP A 98 -1.97 0.24 -4.54
C ASP A 98 -3.35 0.60 -5.12
N HIS A 99 -4.42 0.21 -4.42
CA HIS A 99 -5.79 0.46 -4.87
C HIS A 99 -6.12 1.95 -4.94
N LEU A 100 -5.77 2.71 -3.90
CA LEU A 100 -5.97 4.16 -3.89
C LEU A 100 -5.07 4.85 -4.90
N LEU A 101 -3.80 4.45 -5.00
CA LEU A 101 -2.88 5.02 -5.98
C LEU A 101 -3.40 4.83 -7.41
N LYS A 102 -3.97 3.65 -7.71
CA LYS A 102 -4.60 3.40 -9.01
C LYS A 102 -5.74 4.39 -9.29
N ALA A 103 -6.61 4.66 -8.31
CA ALA A 103 -7.69 5.65 -8.45
C ALA A 103 -7.13 7.06 -8.67
N MET A 104 -6.05 7.43 -7.97
CA MET A 104 -5.37 8.72 -8.14
C MET A 104 -4.81 8.89 -9.56
N VAL A 105 -4.14 7.86 -10.09
CA VAL A 105 -3.54 7.89 -11.44
C VAL A 105 -4.61 7.98 -12.52
N GLN A 106 -5.78 7.37 -12.32
CA GLN A 106 -6.92 7.46 -13.24
C GLN A 106 -7.46 8.90 -13.39
N SER A 107 -7.28 9.75 -12.38
CA SER A 107 -7.61 11.19 -12.48
C SER A 107 -6.68 11.97 -13.43
N GLY A 108 -5.54 11.39 -13.83
CA GLY A 108 -4.59 11.97 -14.79
C GLY A 108 -3.72 13.09 -14.23
N GLY A 109 -2.64 13.44 -14.94
CA GLY A 109 -1.83 14.63 -14.65
C GLY A 109 -0.90 14.55 -13.43
N LEU A 110 -0.61 13.36 -12.89
CA LEU A 110 0.35 13.17 -11.80
C LEU A 110 1.77 12.97 -12.33
N THR A 111 2.72 13.72 -11.78
CA THR A 111 4.16 13.51 -12.02
C THR A 111 4.75 12.55 -10.99
N ARG A 112 4.41 12.74 -9.70
CA ARG A 112 4.77 11.85 -8.61
C ARG A 112 3.58 11.67 -7.68
N ALA A 113 3.40 10.48 -7.13
CA ALA A 113 2.50 10.27 -6.02
C ALA A 113 2.95 9.10 -5.16
N HIS A 114 2.56 9.13 -3.88
CA HIS A 114 2.71 8.01 -2.98
C HIS A 114 1.49 7.86 -2.08
N VAL A 115 1.17 6.61 -1.76
CA VAL A 115 0.16 6.25 -0.76
C VAL A 115 0.88 5.41 0.28
N ASN A 116 1.07 5.95 1.48
CA ASN A 116 1.65 5.24 2.62
C ASN A 116 0.54 4.74 3.53
N ASN A 117 0.51 3.44 3.81
CA ASN A 117 -0.36 2.78 4.77
C ASN A 117 0.48 2.15 5.88
N GLY A 118 1.09 2.98 6.72
CA GLY A 118 2.03 2.53 7.75
C GLY A 118 3.40 2.19 7.14
N GLY A 119 3.76 0.90 7.14
CA GLY A 119 5.04 0.40 6.60
C GLY A 119 5.04 0.27 5.07
N ASP A 120 3.86 0.30 4.45
CA ASP A 120 3.65 -0.08 3.06
C ASP A 120 3.33 1.13 2.20
N VAL A 121 4.08 1.29 1.11
CA VAL A 121 4.05 2.49 0.27
C VAL A 121 3.92 2.10 -1.19
N ALA A 122 2.82 2.51 -1.81
CA ALA A 122 2.64 2.48 -3.26
C ALA A 122 3.18 3.76 -3.88
N LEU A 123 3.84 3.66 -5.04
CA LEU A 123 4.53 4.77 -5.72
C LEU A 123 4.08 4.92 -7.18
N HIS A 124 3.81 6.15 -7.59
CA HIS A 124 3.67 6.54 -8.99
C HIS A 124 4.78 7.53 -9.35
N LEU A 125 5.47 7.27 -10.47
CA LEU A 125 6.53 8.10 -11.02
C LEU A 125 6.33 8.23 -12.53
N ALA A 126 6.12 9.44 -13.03
CA ALA A 126 6.12 9.73 -14.46
C ALA A 126 7.53 9.61 -15.06
N PRO A 127 7.68 9.46 -16.40
CA PRO A 127 9.00 9.36 -17.02
C PRO A 127 9.96 10.49 -16.61
N GLY A 128 11.19 10.14 -16.22
CA GLY A 128 12.20 11.08 -15.74
C GLY A 128 12.11 11.41 -14.24
N GLU A 129 11.03 11.03 -13.57
CA GLU A 129 10.84 11.28 -12.14
C GLU A 129 11.58 10.27 -11.28
N THR A 130 11.93 10.71 -10.07
CA THR A 130 12.60 9.88 -9.06
C THR A 130 12.10 10.22 -7.66
N VAL A 131 12.20 9.24 -6.76
CA VAL A 131 11.96 9.42 -5.33
C VAL A 131 13.11 8.82 -4.54
N THR A 132 13.34 9.34 -3.34
CA THR A 132 14.30 8.76 -2.39
C THR A 132 13.53 8.32 -1.15
N ALA A 133 13.51 7.02 -0.89
CA ALA A 133 12.92 6.46 0.32
C ALA A 133 13.99 6.31 1.40
N ALA A 134 13.68 6.73 2.62
CA ALA A 134 14.52 6.45 3.79
C ALA A 134 14.25 5.02 4.27
N MET A 135 15.31 4.29 4.62
CA MET A 135 15.21 2.92 5.11
C MET A 135 15.18 2.92 6.64
N ALA A 136 14.16 2.30 7.22
CA ALA A 136 14.09 2.13 8.67
C ALA A 136 15.21 1.19 9.15
N GLY A 137 15.69 1.41 10.37
CA GLY A 137 16.73 0.56 10.98
C GLY A 137 18.15 0.75 10.44
N ILE A 138 18.34 1.56 9.38
CA ILE A 138 19.67 1.83 8.79
C ILE A 138 19.97 3.33 8.91
N PRO A 139 20.84 3.77 9.83
CA PRO A 139 21.21 5.17 9.96
C PRO A 139 21.74 5.75 8.64
N GLY A 140 21.05 6.76 8.10
CA GLY A 140 21.39 7.36 6.80
C GLY A 140 21.06 6.50 5.58
N GLY A 141 20.47 5.31 5.77
CA GLY A 141 20.06 4.41 4.71
C GLY A 141 19.00 5.05 3.82
N ARG A 142 19.29 5.11 2.52
CA ARG A 142 18.40 5.68 1.51
C ARG A 142 18.48 4.85 0.25
N VAL A 143 17.33 4.66 -0.39
CA VAL A 143 17.24 4.07 -1.71
C VAL A 143 16.60 5.06 -2.67
N ARG A 144 17.27 5.31 -3.80
CA ARG A 144 16.75 6.12 -4.89
C ARG A 144 16.05 5.20 -5.87
N ILE A 145 14.81 5.54 -6.21
CA ILE A 145 13.97 4.80 -7.16
C ILE A 145 13.63 5.76 -8.30
N ALA A 146 13.92 5.35 -9.52
CA ALA A 146 13.59 6.07 -10.74
C ALA A 146 12.37 5.46 -11.42
N ALA A 147 11.69 6.26 -12.25
CA ALA A 147 10.59 5.78 -13.08
C ALA A 147 10.97 4.60 -14.01
N ALA A 148 12.24 4.48 -14.38
CA ALA A 148 12.73 3.37 -15.19
C ALA A 148 12.91 2.06 -14.40
N ASP A 149 12.98 2.12 -13.07
CA ASP A 149 13.09 0.93 -12.23
C ASP A 149 11.74 0.20 -12.18
N PRO A 150 11.71 -1.13 -12.01
CA PRO A 150 10.47 -1.89 -11.89
C PRO A 150 9.75 -1.67 -10.54
N VAL A 151 10.34 -0.93 -9.60
CA VAL A 151 9.82 -0.79 -8.23
C VAL A 151 8.67 0.21 -8.17
N ARG A 152 7.50 -0.24 -7.70
CA ARG A 152 6.32 0.61 -7.42
C ARG A 152 5.74 0.39 -6.02
N GLY A 153 6.30 -0.54 -5.26
CA GLY A 153 5.95 -0.80 -3.88
C GLY A 153 7.17 -0.89 -2.98
N ILE A 154 7.03 -0.39 -1.77
CA ILE A 154 7.98 -0.58 -0.69
C ILE A 154 7.20 -1.04 0.53
N ALA A 155 7.63 -2.11 1.18
CA ALA A 155 7.09 -2.54 2.47
C ALA A 155 8.21 -2.56 3.49
N THR A 156 7.92 -2.16 4.72
CA THR A 156 8.88 -2.27 5.82
C THR A 156 8.21 -2.80 7.07
N SER A 157 8.69 -3.95 7.52
CA SER A 157 8.32 -4.59 8.79
C SER A 157 9.49 -4.54 9.76
N GLY A 158 9.23 -4.42 11.06
CA GLY A 158 10.30 -4.35 12.07
C GLY A 158 9.82 -4.49 13.50
N TRP A 159 10.75 -4.87 14.38
CA TRP A 159 10.56 -5.29 15.78
C TRP A 159 9.91 -4.24 16.71
N ARG A 160 9.82 -2.97 16.29
CA ARG A 160 9.16 -1.88 17.04
C ARG A 160 7.94 -1.29 16.33
N GLY A 161 7.46 -1.92 15.25
CA GLY A 161 6.27 -1.52 14.51
C GLY A 161 4.96 -2.09 15.07
N ARG A 162 3.83 -1.74 14.43
CA ARG A 162 2.47 -2.20 14.79
C ARG A 162 2.18 -3.65 14.35
N SER A 163 3.07 -4.24 13.56
CA SER A 163 2.95 -5.56 12.93
C SER A 163 4.14 -6.41 13.38
N LEU A 164 3.89 -7.44 14.20
CA LEU A 164 4.89 -8.32 14.79
C LEU A 164 5.23 -9.46 13.81
N SER A 165 6.51 -9.70 13.53
CA SER A 165 7.01 -10.94 12.91
C SER A 165 7.92 -11.69 13.88
N LEU A 166 7.96 -13.03 13.79
CA LEU A 166 8.75 -13.92 14.68
C LEU A 166 10.26 -13.97 14.31
N GLY A 167 10.77 -13.01 13.52
CA GLY A 167 12.10 -13.06 12.91
C GLY A 167 13.25 -12.54 13.80
N ILE A 168 14.48 -12.89 13.41
CA ILE A 168 15.75 -12.48 14.05
C ILE A 168 16.19 -11.07 13.60
N ALA A 169 15.61 -10.54 12.50
CA ALA A 169 15.96 -9.24 11.96
C ALA A 169 15.17 -8.10 12.64
N ASP A 170 15.86 -7.01 12.99
CA ASP A 170 15.24 -5.82 13.61
C ASP A 170 14.28 -5.09 12.64
N SER A 171 14.58 -5.14 11.34
CA SER A 171 13.78 -4.55 10.26
C SER A 171 14.07 -5.25 8.93
N VAL A 172 13.03 -5.43 8.11
CA VAL A 172 13.12 -5.89 6.72
C VAL A 172 12.42 -4.86 5.84
N THR A 173 13.07 -4.45 4.75
CA THR A 173 12.47 -3.58 3.74
C THR A 173 12.49 -4.29 2.40
N VAL A 174 11.32 -4.46 1.78
CA VAL A 174 11.15 -5.09 0.48
C VAL A 174 10.80 -4.02 -0.56
N LEU A 175 11.44 -4.08 -1.73
CA LEU A 175 11.12 -3.27 -2.91
C LEU A 175 10.57 -4.20 -3.98
N ALA A 176 9.34 -3.95 -4.45
CA ALA A 176 8.67 -4.81 -5.42
C ALA A 176 7.90 -4.01 -6.48
N ALA A 177 7.34 -4.71 -7.46
CA ALA A 177 6.56 -4.11 -8.55
C ALA A 177 5.19 -3.57 -8.10
N SER A 178 4.77 -3.81 -6.86
CA SER A 178 3.55 -3.29 -6.23
C SER A 178 3.72 -3.30 -4.71
N ALA A 179 2.99 -2.45 -3.98
CA ALA A 179 3.06 -2.43 -2.53
C ALA A 179 2.50 -3.73 -1.93
N ALA A 180 1.46 -4.32 -2.53
CA ALA A 180 0.91 -5.61 -2.12
C ALA A 180 1.96 -6.73 -2.19
N ALA A 181 2.76 -6.78 -3.28
CA ALA A 181 3.82 -7.78 -3.42
C ALA A 181 4.99 -7.55 -2.46
N ALA A 182 5.26 -6.30 -2.07
CA ALA A 182 6.26 -6.00 -1.06
C ALA A 182 5.79 -6.39 0.35
N ASP A 183 4.52 -6.14 0.69
CA ASP A 183 3.90 -6.42 1.99
C ASP A 183 3.82 -7.93 2.25
N ALA A 184 3.52 -8.72 1.21
CA ALA A 184 3.43 -10.17 1.28
C ALA A 184 4.76 -10.90 1.50
N ALA A 185 5.89 -10.28 1.16
CA ALA A 185 7.20 -10.91 1.05
C ALA A 185 8.07 -10.68 2.29
#